data_AF-A0A3N5QVY8-F1
#
_entry.id   AF-A0A3N5QVY8-F1
#
_cell.length_a   1.000
_cell.length_b   1.000
_cell.length_c   1.000
_cell.angle_alpha   90.00
_cell.angle_beta   90.00
_cell.angle_gamma   90.00
#
_symmetry.space_group_name_H-M   'P 1'
#
loop_
_entity.id
_entity.type
_entity.pdbx_description
1 polymer ?
#
loop_
_entity_poly.entity_id
_entity_poly.type
_entity_poly.pdbx_seq_one_letter_code
_entity_poly.pdbx_strand_id
1 'polypeptide(L)'
;MIDARSVEGTDKAVYDQIIEEYGEDSIQARVEVYGEFPAAGEDQFISPVVIDEAMSRPRYKDQTAPIVIGVDPARGGMDSTVILVRQGRDIVSIKRYKGDDTMTTVGHVIEAIEEYKPTLVVIDEGGLGYGILDRLTEQRYKVRGVNFGWKAKNPVMWGNKRAEMWGAMRDWLKTASIPSDRGLRSDLLGPMKRPDSSGTIFLEGKKEMKARGLASPDAADALAVTFAYPVAHREYNPKNERRVSYGAGGVVNSWMGA
;
A
#
# COMPACT_ATOMS: atom_id res chain seq x y z
N MET A 1 -33.62 17.66 5.97
CA MET A 1 -32.24 18.14 5.71
C MET A 1 -32.20 19.57 6.21
N ILE A 2 -31.28 19.88 7.13
CA ILE A 2 -31.19 21.20 7.77
C ILE A 2 -29.84 21.79 7.36
N ASP A 3 -29.82 22.83 6.55
CA ASP A 3 -28.58 23.57 6.28
C ASP A 3 -28.36 24.58 7.41
N ALA A 4 -27.29 24.41 8.17
CA ALA A 4 -26.96 25.27 9.31
C ALA A 4 -26.73 26.74 8.92
N ARG A 5 -26.42 27.02 7.64
CA ARG A 5 -26.32 28.40 7.10
C ARG A 5 -27.68 29.08 6.92
N SER A 6 -28.76 28.30 6.91
CA SER A 6 -30.15 28.79 6.81
C SER A 6 -30.80 29.08 8.17
N VAL A 7 -30.14 28.69 9.27
CA VAL A 7 -30.65 28.87 10.64
C VAL A 7 -30.32 30.28 11.15
N GLU A 8 -31.28 30.91 11.81
CA GLU A 8 -31.10 32.23 12.40
C GLU A 8 -30.19 32.16 13.65
N GLY A 9 -29.18 33.02 13.71
CA GLY A 9 -28.25 33.07 14.86
C GLY A 9 -26.99 32.19 14.75
N THR A 10 -26.74 31.55 13.61
CA THR A 10 -25.49 30.83 13.36
C THR A 10 -24.43 31.70 12.66
N ASP A 11 -23.15 31.42 12.93
CA ASP A 11 -22.05 32.07 12.23
C ASP A 11 -21.77 31.36 10.90
N LYS A 12 -22.34 31.91 9.83
CA LYS A 12 -22.29 31.34 8.48
C LYS A 12 -20.87 31.23 7.94
N ALA A 13 -19.97 32.12 8.37
CA ALA A 13 -18.58 32.14 7.90
C ALA A 13 -17.82 30.87 8.32
N VAL A 14 -18.17 30.28 9.47
CA VAL A 14 -17.56 29.03 9.96
C VAL A 14 -17.93 27.86 9.04
N TYR A 15 -19.19 27.77 8.62
CA TYR A 15 -19.66 26.70 7.74
C TYR A 15 -19.14 26.81 6.31
N ASP A 16 -19.02 28.04 5.79
CA ASP A 16 -18.44 28.26 4.46
C ASP A 16 -16.94 27.91 4.44
N GLN A 17 -16.20 28.17 5.52
CA GLN A 17 -14.81 27.73 5.66
C GLN A 17 -14.67 26.20 5.65
N ILE A 18 -15.57 25.48 6.31
CA ILE A 18 -15.60 24.01 6.30
C ILE A 18 -15.81 23.49 4.87
N ILE A 19 -16.68 24.12 4.08
CA ILE A 19 -16.89 23.75 2.68
C ILE A 19 -15.66 24.06 1.82
N GLU A 20 -15.02 25.21 2.02
CA GLU A 20 -13.78 25.58 1.30
C GLU A 20 -12.62 24.64 1.61
N GLU A 21 -12.47 24.21 2.86
CA GLU A 21 -11.35 23.39 3.31
C GLU A 21 -11.52 21.91 2.92
N TYR A 22 -12.73 21.36 3.12
CA TYR A 22 -12.98 19.93 2.97
C TYR A 22 -13.70 19.57 1.67
N GLY A 23 -14.33 20.55 1.01
CA GLY A 23 -15.20 20.37 -0.17
C GLY A 23 -16.67 20.19 0.20
N GLU A 24 -17.57 20.61 -0.69
CA GLU A 24 -19.03 20.62 -0.46
C GLU A 24 -19.60 19.21 -0.21
N ASP A 25 -19.08 18.20 -0.90
CA ASP A 25 -19.50 16.80 -0.76
C ASP A 25 -18.76 16.05 0.36
N SER A 26 -17.97 16.76 1.17
CA SER A 26 -17.18 16.15 2.24
C SER A 26 -18.02 15.69 3.41
N ILE A 27 -17.49 14.75 4.19
CA ILE A 27 -18.16 14.23 5.39
C ILE A 27 -18.32 15.35 6.43
N GLN A 28 -17.29 16.18 6.60
CA GLN A 28 -17.30 17.36 7.45
C GLN A 28 -18.42 18.33 7.06
N ALA A 29 -18.57 18.64 5.77
CA ALA A 29 -19.67 19.47 5.29
C ALA A 29 -21.05 18.81 5.53
N ARG A 30 -21.20 17.51 5.25
CA ARG A 30 -22.46 16.78 5.46
C ARG A 30 -22.92 16.77 6.92
N VAL A 31 -22.00 16.56 7.86
CA VAL A 31 -22.33 16.50 9.28
C VAL A 31 -22.45 17.90 9.90
N GLU A 32 -21.43 18.74 9.72
CA GLU A 32 -21.33 20.02 10.43
C GLU A 32 -22.13 21.13 9.76
N VAL A 33 -22.32 21.08 8.42
CA VAL A 33 -23.08 22.09 7.67
C VAL A 33 -24.50 21.62 7.36
N TYR A 34 -24.68 20.38 6.89
CA TYR A 34 -26.00 19.88 6.43
C TYR A 34 -26.79 19.09 7.47
N GLY A 35 -26.23 18.89 8.68
CA GLY A 35 -26.89 18.17 9.76
C GLY A 35 -27.28 16.74 9.38
N GLU A 36 -26.57 16.14 8.42
CA GLU A 36 -26.81 14.77 8.00
C GLU A 36 -26.19 13.81 9.00
N PHE A 37 -26.96 12.81 9.42
CA PHE A 37 -26.41 11.73 10.22
C PHE A 37 -25.39 10.94 9.39
N PRO A 38 -24.27 10.52 10.00
CA PRO A 38 -23.32 9.65 9.34
C PRO A 38 -23.99 8.40 8.79
N ALA A 39 -23.82 8.12 7.50
CA ALA A 39 -24.27 6.87 6.89
C ALA A 39 -23.54 5.67 7.52
N ALA A 40 -24.20 4.51 7.57
CA ALA A 40 -23.56 3.27 8.04
C ALA A 40 -22.31 2.98 7.19
N GLY A 41 -21.13 2.93 7.83
CA GLY A 41 -19.83 2.76 7.16
C GLY A 41 -19.00 4.03 7.00
N GLU A 42 -19.45 5.20 7.49
CA GLU A 42 -18.67 6.45 7.41
C GLU A 42 -17.35 6.44 8.18
N ASP A 43 -17.24 5.59 9.21
CA ASP A 43 -16.00 5.38 9.93
C ASP A 43 -15.04 4.42 9.22
N GLN A 44 -15.49 3.68 8.19
CA GLN A 44 -14.59 2.79 7.45
C GLN A 44 -13.52 3.61 6.74
N PHE A 45 -12.28 3.13 6.81
CA PHE A 45 -11.17 3.84 6.16
C PHE A 45 -11.29 3.80 4.63
N ILE A 46 -11.84 2.71 4.09
CA ILE A 46 -12.12 2.51 2.66
C ILE A 46 -13.62 2.23 2.50
N SER A 47 -14.28 3.02 1.66
CA SER A 47 -15.71 2.85 1.38
C SER A 47 -15.99 1.51 0.68
N PRO A 48 -17.10 0.82 1.02
CA PRO A 48 -17.53 -0.40 0.34
C PRO A 48 -17.66 -0.23 -1.17
N VAL A 49 -18.12 0.94 -1.62
CA VAL A 49 -18.32 1.25 -3.05
C VAL A 49 -16.99 1.14 -3.80
N VAL A 50 -15.92 1.72 -3.26
CA VAL A 50 -14.59 1.67 -3.90
C VAL A 50 -14.08 0.23 -4.03
N ILE A 51 -14.34 -0.59 -3.02
CA ILE A 51 -13.91 -2.00 -3.01
C ILE A 51 -14.72 -2.82 -4.01
N ASP A 52 -16.04 -2.67 -3.99
CA ASP A 52 -16.95 -3.41 -4.87
C ASP A 52 -16.71 -3.03 -6.34
N GLU A 53 -16.48 -1.74 -6.63
CA GLU A 53 -16.06 -1.30 -7.96
C GLU A 53 -14.72 -1.93 -8.38
N ALA A 54 -13.70 -1.92 -7.51
CA ALA A 54 -12.40 -2.52 -7.82
C ALA A 54 -12.51 -4.04 -8.07
N MET A 55 -13.40 -4.73 -7.37
CA MET A 55 -13.69 -6.16 -7.57
C MET A 55 -14.47 -6.44 -8.86
N SER A 56 -15.24 -5.46 -9.34
CA SER A 56 -16.03 -5.59 -10.59
C SER A 56 -15.21 -5.32 -11.85
N ARG A 57 -14.11 -4.56 -11.75
CA ARG A 57 -13.27 -4.20 -12.90
C ARG A 57 -12.56 -5.43 -13.45
N PRO A 58 -12.54 -5.63 -14.78
CA PRO A 58 -11.73 -6.67 -15.38
C PRO A 58 -10.23 -6.37 -15.17
N ARG A 59 -9.43 -7.43 -15.10
CA ARG A 59 -7.97 -7.31 -14.95
C ARG A 59 -7.37 -6.55 -16.13
N TYR A 60 -6.45 -5.64 -15.82
CA TYR A 60 -5.71 -4.86 -16.83
C TYR A 60 -4.67 -5.72 -17.57
N LYS A 61 -4.05 -6.68 -16.88
CA LYS A 61 -3.02 -7.60 -17.39
C LYS A 61 -1.81 -6.89 -18.02
N ASP A 62 -1.48 -5.70 -17.54
CA ASP A 62 -0.30 -4.95 -18.01
C ASP A 62 1.01 -5.66 -17.60
N GLN A 63 1.60 -6.40 -18.55
CA GLN A 63 2.84 -7.14 -18.34
C GLN A 63 4.08 -6.24 -18.22
N THR A 64 3.98 -4.97 -18.61
CA THR A 64 5.10 -4.02 -18.53
C THR A 64 5.21 -3.36 -17.16
N ALA A 65 4.12 -3.37 -16.39
CA ALA A 65 4.10 -2.79 -15.06
C ALA A 65 5.03 -3.56 -14.10
N PRO A 66 5.73 -2.85 -13.19
CA PRO A 66 6.60 -3.50 -12.23
C PRO A 66 5.79 -4.38 -11.27
N ILE A 67 6.34 -5.55 -10.97
CA ILE A 67 5.82 -6.46 -9.97
C ILE A 67 6.39 -6.08 -8.60
N VAL A 68 5.52 -5.98 -7.60
CA VAL A 68 5.86 -5.72 -6.21
C VAL A 68 5.24 -6.80 -5.34
N ILE A 69 6.04 -7.41 -4.47
CA ILE A 69 5.55 -8.36 -3.47
C ILE A 69 5.46 -7.66 -2.13
N GLY A 70 4.33 -7.81 -1.46
CA GLY A 70 4.12 -7.40 -0.08
C GLY A 70 3.99 -8.61 0.83
N VAL A 71 4.63 -8.57 1.99
CA VAL A 71 4.62 -9.66 2.97
C VAL A 71 4.20 -9.09 4.33
N ASP A 72 3.11 -9.61 4.90
CA ASP A 72 2.70 -9.36 6.29
C ASP A 72 2.87 -10.66 7.11
N PRO A 73 3.97 -10.82 7.86
CA PRO A 73 4.21 -12.01 8.67
C PRO A 73 3.39 -12.03 9.96
N ALA A 74 2.74 -13.16 10.26
CA ALA A 74 2.00 -13.38 11.49
C ALA A 74 2.53 -14.58 12.29
N ARG A 75 2.46 -14.52 13.63
CA ARG A 75 2.87 -15.62 14.51
C ARG A 75 1.67 -16.36 15.09
N GLY A 76 1.05 -17.22 14.27
CA GLY A 76 0.01 -18.14 14.71
C GLY A 76 -1.25 -17.47 15.29
N GLY A 77 -2.08 -18.26 15.97
CA GLY A 77 -3.41 -17.83 16.41
C GLY A 77 -4.39 -17.76 15.23
N MET A 78 -5.22 -16.73 15.19
CA MET A 78 -6.18 -16.50 14.09
C MET A 78 -5.57 -15.72 12.91
N ASP A 79 -4.42 -15.09 13.11
CA ASP A 79 -3.74 -14.26 12.12
C ASP A 79 -3.01 -15.15 11.10
N SER A 80 -2.87 -14.66 9.86
CA SER A 80 -2.21 -15.40 8.76
C SER A 80 -1.01 -14.63 8.23
N THR A 81 0.08 -15.33 7.94
CA THR A 81 1.14 -14.76 7.11
C THR A 81 0.60 -14.63 5.69
N VAL A 82 0.69 -13.44 5.10
CA VAL A 82 0.22 -13.20 3.73
C VAL A 82 1.36 -12.75 2.84
N ILE A 83 1.50 -13.39 1.69
CA ILE A 83 2.36 -12.96 0.58
C ILE A 83 1.44 -12.55 -0.57
N LEU A 84 1.47 -11.26 -0.90
CA LEU A 84 0.64 -10.66 -1.94
C LEU A 84 1.50 -10.15 -3.09
N VAL A 85 1.08 -10.44 -4.31
CA VAL A 85 1.77 -10.02 -5.53
C VAL A 85 0.92 -8.99 -6.27
N ARG A 86 1.44 -7.77 -6.44
CA ARG A 86 0.81 -6.68 -7.19
C ARG A 86 1.59 -6.41 -8.47
N GLN A 87 0.90 -6.24 -9.59
CA GLN A 87 1.49 -5.82 -10.86
C GLN A 87 0.69 -4.63 -11.41
N GLY A 88 1.26 -3.43 -11.31
CA GLY A 88 0.57 -2.20 -11.72
C GLY A 88 -0.77 -2.01 -10.98
N ARG A 89 -1.87 -2.14 -11.73
CA ARG A 89 -3.27 -2.00 -11.27
C ARG A 89 -3.95 -3.32 -10.91
N ASP A 90 -3.26 -4.45 -11.02
CA ASP A 90 -3.80 -5.77 -10.72
C ASP A 90 -3.15 -6.38 -9.47
N ILE A 91 -3.95 -7.14 -8.72
CA ILE A 91 -3.43 -8.17 -7.81
C ILE A 91 -3.30 -9.47 -8.60
N VAL A 92 -2.10 -10.03 -8.62
CA VAL A 92 -1.76 -11.25 -9.38
C VAL A 92 -1.97 -12.50 -8.53
N SER A 93 -1.62 -12.44 -7.24
CA SER A 93 -1.66 -13.61 -6.35
C SER A 93 -1.77 -13.17 -4.88
N ILE A 94 -2.47 -13.98 -4.08
CA ILE A 94 -2.58 -13.82 -2.62
C ILE A 94 -2.39 -15.20 -2.01
N LYS A 95 -1.26 -15.44 -1.36
CA LYS A 95 -0.96 -16.69 -0.65
C LYS A 95 -1.07 -16.45 0.85
N ARG A 96 -1.82 -17.31 1.55
CA ARG A 96 -2.09 -17.20 3.00
C ARG A 96 -1.60 -18.45 3.70
N TYR A 97 -0.81 -18.27 4.74
CA TYR A 97 -0.17 -19.32 5.51
C TYR A 97 -0.50 -19.16 7.00
N LYS A 98 -0.64 -20.28 7.71
CA LYS A 98 -1.00 -20.28 9.14
C LYS A 98 -0.11 -21.25 9.89
N GLY A 99 0.45 -20.78 11.00
CA GLY A 99 1.26 -21.61 11.90
C GLY A 99 2.72 -21.78 11.47
N ASP A 100 3.13 -21.16 10.36
CA ASP A 100 4.52 -21.21 9.89
C ASP A 100 5.46 -20.52 10.87
N ASP A 101 6.66 -21.10 11.00
CA ASP A 101 7.78 -20.38 11.60
C ASP A 101 8.42 -19.39 10.61
N THR A 102 9.37 -18.60 11.12
CA THR A 102 10.03 -17.56 10.32
C THR A 102 10.84 -18.13 9.17
N MET A 103 11.45 -19.31 9.32
CA MET A 103 12.28 -19.90 8.27
C MET A 103 11.44 -20.53 7.15
N THR A 104 10.31 -21.13 7.52
CA THR A 104 9.29 -21.59 6.57
C THR A 104 8.74 -20.42 5.76
N THR A 105 8.42 -19.31 6.44
CA THR A 105 7.99 -18.07 5.77
C THR A 105 9.06 -17.52 4.82
N VAL A 106 10.34 -17.56 5.19
CA VAL A 106 11.45 -17.18 4.29
C VAL A 106 11.44 -18.03 3.01
N GLY A 107 11.24 -19.35 3.13
CA GLY A 107 11.10 -20.25 1.98
C GLY A 107 9.98 -19.84 1.04
N HIS A 108 8.79 -19.56 1.56
CA HIS A 108 7.66 -19.11 0.74
C HIS A 108 7.90 -17.75 0.06
N VAL A 109 8.61 -16.83 0.72
CA VAL A 109 9.00 -15.56 0.10
C VAL A 109 9.99 -15.79 -1.04
N ILE A 110 10.96 -16.70 -0.87
CA ILE A 110 11.90 -17.07 -1.93
C ILE A 110 11.18 -17.69 -3.13
N GLU A 111 10.27 -18.65 -2.90
CA GLU A 111 9.45 -19.24 -3.96
C GLU A 111 8.68 -18.17 -4.74
N ALA A 112 8.09 -17.19 -4.05
CA ALA A 112 7.39 -16.09 -4.69
C ALA A 112 8.35 -15.16 -5.48
N ILE A 113 9.57 -14.92 -4.98
CA ILE A 113 10.58 -14.15 -5.71
C ILE A 113 10.97 -14.86 -7.00
N GLU A 114 11.19 -16.16 -6.96
CA GLU A 114 11.59 -16.97 -8.12
C GLU A 114 10.46 -17.06 -9.16
N GLU A 115 9.22 -17.27 -8.69
CA GLU A 115 8.02 -17.38 -9.53
C GLU A 115 7.71 -16.05 -10.25
N TYR A 116 7.69 -14.94 -9.51
CA TYR A 116 7.18 -13.66 -10.04
C TYR A 116 8.27 -12.66 -10.45
N LYS A 117 9.54 -12.92 -10.11
CA LYS A 117 10.70 -12.06 -10.44
C LYS A 117 10.44 -10.57 -10.15
N PRO A 118 10.09 -10.22 -8.90
CA PRO A 118 9.63 -8.88 -8.57
C PRO A 118 10.71 -7.82 -8.71
N THR A 119 10.29 -6.58 -8.97
CA THR A 119 11.18 -5.41 -8.92
C THR A 119 11.58 -5.07 -7.48
N LEU A 120 10.66 -5.32 -6.54
CA LEU A 120 10.79 -5.05 -5.12
C LEU A 120 9.93 -6.02 -4.30
N VAL A 121 10.49 -6.49 -3.18
CA VAL A 121 9.75 -7.16 -2.11
C VAL A 121 9.77 -6.26 -0.89
N VAL A 122 8.60 -6.06 -0.28
CA VAL A 122 8.44 -5.25 0.94
C VAL A 122 7.84 -6.12 2.04
N ILE A 123 8.43 -6.07 3.23
CA ILE A 123 8.05 -6.90 4.38
C ILE A 123 7.64 -5.98 5.52
N ASP A 124 6.49 -6.22 6.16
CA ASP A 124 6.19 -5.58 7.45
C ASP A 124 7.14 -6.11 8.51
N GLU A 125 8.02 -5.24 9.02
CA GLU A 125 9.00 -5.57 10.04
C GLU A 125 8.46 -5.37 11.47
N GLY A 126 7.24 -4.86 11.68
CA GLY A 126 6.67 -4.49 12.98
C GLY A 126 6.52 -5.61 14.02
N GLY A 127 7.03 -6.82 13.75
CA GLY A 127 7.02 -7.98 14.63
C GLY A 127 7.98 -9.06 14.15
N LEU A 128 7.45 -10.17 13.63
CA LEU A 128 8.26 -11.29 13.11
C LEU A 128 9.11 -10.92 11.89
N GLY A 129 8.72 -9.89 11.15
CA GLY A 129 9.34 -9.56 9.87
C GLY A 129 10.82 -9.21 9.95
N TYR A 130 11.34 -8.73 11.09
CA TYR A 130 12.78 -8.49 11.25
C TYR A 130 13.61 -9.74 10.97
N GLY A 131 13.27 -10.88 11.57
CA GLY A 131 14.04 -12.11 11.37
C GLY A 131 13.95 -12.66 9.94
N ILE A 132 12.82 -12.44 9.27
CA ILE A 132 12.61 -12.83 7.87
C ILE A 132 13.44 -11.90 6.95
N LEU A 133 13.38 -10.59 7.20
CA LEU A 133 14.14 -9.58 6.47
C LEU A 133 15.65 -9.81 6.59
N ASP A 134 16.15 -10.03 7.81
CA ASP A 134 17.56 -10.30 8.08
C ASP A 134 18.03 -11.53 7.31
N ARG A 135 17.26 -12.63 7.37
CA ARG A 135 17.61 -13.88 6.70
C ARG A 135 17.60 -13.75 5.17
N LEU A 136 16.64 -13.03 4.60
CA LEU A 136 16.59 -12.78 3.16
C LEU A 136 17.73 -11.86 2.70
N THR A 137 18.08 -10.87 3.52
CA THR A 137 19.20 -9.95 3.27
C THR A 137 20.54 -10.67 3.34
N GLU A 138 20.73 -11.55 4.33
CA GLU A 138 21.91 -12.42 4.47
C GLU A 138 22.10 -13.28 3.21
N GLN A 139 21.01 -13.83 2.67
CA GLN A 139 20.98 -14.60 1.42
C GLN A 139 21.05 -13.74 0.15
N ARG A 140 21.28 -12.41 0.27
CA ARG A 140 21.45 -11.45 -0.83
C ARG A 140 20.20 -11.22 -1.69
N TYR A 141 19.01 -11.53 -1.20
CA TYR A 141 17.76 -11.15 -1.88
C TYR A 141 17.53 -9.64 -1.77
N LYS A 142 16.93 -9.06 -2.82
CA LYS A 142 16.58 -7.64 -2.86
C LYS A 142 15.23 -7.39 -2.17
N VAL A 143 15.28 -7.21 -0.86
CA VAL A 143 14.12 -7.01 0.02
C VAL A 143 14.22 -5.67 0.77
N ARG A 144 13.09 -5.13 1.23
CA ARG A 144 13.04 -3.96 2.12
C ARG A 144 12.04 -4.17 3.25
N GLY A 145 12.40 -3.78 4.46
CA GLY A 145 11.49 -3.74 5.60
C GLY A 145 10.77 -2.39 5.68
N VAL A 146 9.50 -2.40 6.07
CA VAL A 146 8.75 -1.21 6.49
C VAL A 146 8.07 -1.51 7.80
N ASN A 147 8.06 -0.56 8.73
CA ASN A 147 7.32 -0.72 9.97
C ASN A 147 6.09 0.17 9.96
N PHE A 148 4.92 -0.41 10.21
CA PHE A 148 3.66 0.32 10.31
C PHE A 148 3.65 1.46 11.33
N GLY A 149 4.45 1.35 12.39
CA GLY A 149 4.60 2.36 13.44
C GLY A 149 5.55 3.52 13.10
N TRP A 150 6.24 3.51 11.96
CA TRP A 150 7.12 4.61 11.57
C TRP A 150 6.35 5.91 11.34
N LYS A 151 7.06 7.04 11.41
CA LYS A 151 6.52 8.36 11.10
C LYS A 151 6.13 8.43 9.62
N ALA A 152 4.96 9.00 9.34
CA ALA A 152 4.53 9.28 7.97
C ALA A 152 5.35 10.41 7.32
N LYS A 153 5.42 10.41 5.99
CA LYS A 153 6.01 11.48 5.19
C LYS A 153 5.26 12.79 5.33
N ASN A 154 3.92 12.74 5.38
CA ASN A 154 3.07 13.87 5.72
C ASN A 154 2.40 13.61 7.09
N PRO A 155 3.07 13.95 8.21
CA PRO A 155 2.57 13.65 9.54
C PRO A 155 1.37 14.50 9.97
N VAL A 156 1.06 15.59 9.26
CA VAL A 156 -0.14 16.41 9.51
C VAL A 156 -1.39 15.67 9.03
N MET A 157 -1.27 14.94 7.90
CA MET A 157 -2.38 14.18 7.35
C MET A 157 -2.45 12.77 7.94
N TRP A 158 -1.31 12.12 8.14
CA TRP A 158 -1.23 10.71 8.52
C TRP A 158 -0.45 10.52 9.82
N GLY A 159 -1.09 9.89 10.80
CA GLY A 159 -0.48 9.71 12.12
C GLY A 159 0.71 8.74 12.14
N ASN A 160 0.75 7.79 11.21
CA ASN A 160 1.83 6.83 11.07
C ASN A 160 1.94 6.29 9.64
N LYS A 161 2.99 5.51 9.38
CA LYS A 161 3.29 4.93 8.08
C LYS A 161 2.21 3.96 7.61
N ARG A 162 1.53 3.25 8.53
CA ARG A 162 0.36 2.41 8.20
C ARG A 162 -0.77 3.20 7.58
N ALA A 163 -1.19 4.28 8.22
CA ALA A 163 -2.26 5.14 7.72
C ALA A 163 -1.90 5.75 6.36
N GLU A 164 -0.65 6.19 6.18
CA GLU A 164 -0.14 6.69 4.90
C GLU A 164 -0.22 5.65 3.78
N MET A 165 0.28 4.43 4.03
CA MET A 165 0.28 3.35 3.02
C MET A 165 -1.14 2.89 2.69
N TRP A 166 -2.02 2.81 3.69
CA TRP A 166 -3.44 2.54 3.48
C TRP A 166 -4.13 3.66 2.69
N GLY A 167 -3.76 4.92 2.92
CA GLY A 167 -4.23 6.05 2.12
C GLY A 167 -3.84 5.93 0.65
N ALA A 168 -2.57 5.61 0.37
CA ALA A 168 -2.09 5.38 -0.98
C ALA A 168 -2.78 4.17 -1.64
N MET A 169 -3.01 3.09 -0.89
CA MET A 169 -3.76 1.91 -1.34
C MET A 169 -5.21 2.26 -1.66
N ARG A 170 -5.88 3.06 -0.82
CA ARG A 170 -7.25 3.53 -1.04
C ARG A 170 -7.37 4.33 -2.34
N ASP A 171 -6.41 5.21 -2.62
CA ASP A 171 -6.41 5.97 -3.87
C ASP A 171 -6.11 5.08 -5.08
N TRP A 172 -5.23 4.08 -4.94
CA TRP A 172 -4.97 3.09 -5.98
C TRP A 172 -6.22 2.27 -6.33
N LEU A 173 -7.00 1.83 -5.33
CA LEU A 173 -8.23 1.04 -5.51
C LEU A 173 -9.29 1.73 -6.40
N LYS A 174 -9.31 3.07 -6.43
CA LYS A 174 -10.20 3.84 -7.32
C LYS A 174 -10.00 3.50 -8.81
N THR A 175 -8.82 3.01 -9.18
CA THR A 175 -8.48 2.64 -10.56
C THR A 175 -8.03 1.19 -10.72
N ALA A 176 -7.91 0.43 -9.63
CA ALA A 176 -7.38 -0.92 -9.66
C ALA A 176 -8.44 -1.99 -9.99
N SER A 177 -7.98 -3.14 -10.46
CA SER A 177 -8.74 -4.38 -10.52
C SER A 177 -8.20 -5.35 -9.47
N ILE A 178 -9.06 -5.78 -8.55
CA ILE A 178 -8.71 -6.75 -7.50
C ILE A 178 -9.58 -8.01 -7.64
N PRO A 179 -9.08 -9.20 -7.27
CA PRO A 179 -9.88 -10.42 -7.35
C PRO A 179 -11.09 -10.37 -6.40
N SER A 180 -12.16 -11.07 -6.76
CA SER A 180 -13.32 -11.31 -5.89
C SER A 180 -12.99 -12.31 -4.77
N ASP A 181 -12.03 -11.95 -3.92
CA ASP A 181 -11.59 -12.73 -2.76
C ASP A 181 -12.31 -12.20 -1.49
N ARG A 182 -13.13 -13.06 -0.88
CA ARG A 182 -13.93 -12.70 0.31
C ARG A 182 -13.08 -12.26 1.50
N GLY A 183 -11.89 -12.86 1.66
CA GLY A 183 -10.96 -12.51 2.75
C GLY A 183 -10.42 -11.10 2.57
N LEU A 184 -9.90 -10.78 1.38
CA LEU A 184 -9.41 -9.45 1.03
C LEU A 184 -10.52 -8.40 1.14
N ARG A 185 -11.75 -8.72 0.71
CA ARG A 185 -12.90 -7.81 0.89
C ARG A 185 -13.13 -7.48 2.36
N SER A 186 -13.12 -8.50 3.22
CA SER A 186 -13.29 -8.33 4.67
C SER A 186 -12.16 -7.49 5.27
N ASP A 187 -10.92 -7.77 4.87
CA ASP A 187 -9.74 -7.05 5.35
C ASP A 187 -9.78 -5.57 4.97
N LEU A 188 -10.20 -5.24 3.74
CA LEU A 188 -10.32 -3.86 3.27
C LEU A 188 -11.46 -3.07 3.95
N LEU A 189 -12.55 -3.75 4.31
CA LEU A 189 -13.73 -3.15 4.95
C LEU A 189 -13.60 -3.01 6.47
N GLY A 190 -12.80 -3.85 7.11
CA GLY A 190 -12.76 -3.96 8.57
C GLY A 190 -12.27 -2.69 9.27
N PRO A 191 -11.08 -2.15 8.90
CA PRO A 191 -10.47 -1.04 9.62
C PRO A 191 -11.25 0.26 9.54
N MET A 192 -11.42 0.91 10.69
CA MET A 192 -11.97 2.26 10.78
C MET A 192 -10.88 3.34 10.77
N LYS A 193 -11.22 4.53 10.27
CA LYS A 193 -10.43 5.76 10.41
C LYS A 193 -10.58 6.30 11.83
N ARG A 194 -9.50 6.83 12.39
CA ARG A 194 -9.48 7.47 13.71
C ARG A 194 -8.75 8.81 13.62
N PRO A 195 -9.45 9.91 13.36
CA PRO A 195 -8.83 11.23 13.46
C PRO A 195 -8.49 11.53 14.92
N ASP A 196 -7.36 12.18 15.15
CA ASP A 196 -7.08 12.80 16.45
C ASP A 196 -7.69 14.22 16.53
N SER A 197 -7.46 14.92 17.64
CA SER A 197 -7.99 16.27 17.85
C SER A 197 -7.45 17.32 16.88
N SER A 198 -6.38 17.00 16.14
CA SER A 198 -5.79 17.87 15.10
C SER A 198 -6.25 17.52 13.70
N GLY A 199 -7.14 16.52 13.56
CA GLY A 199 -7.57 15.99 12.25
C GLY A 199 -6.60 15.01 11.62
N THR A 200 -5.48 14.67 12.30
CA THR A 200 -4.49 13.71 11.79
C THR A 200 -5.12 12.32 11.76
N ILE A 201 -5.06 11.64 10.62
CA ILE A 201 -5.75 10.36 10.43
C ILE A 201 -4.86 9.19 10.87
N PHE A 202 -5.37 8.40 11.82
CA PHE A 202 -4.86 7.08 12.14
C PHE A 202 -5.78 5.99 11.60
N LEU A 203 -5.23 4.79 11.43
CA LEU A 203 -6.01 3.59 11.17
C LEU A 203 -6.25 2.85 12.49
N GLU A 204 -7.44 2.29 12.68
CA GLU A 204 -7.77 1.39 13.79
C GLU A 204 -6.72 0.28 13.95
N GLY A 205 -6.28 0.04 15.18
CA GLY A 205 -5.23 -0.92 15.48
C GLY A 205 -5.74 -2.37 15.48
N LYS A 206 -4.85 -3.33 15.18
CA LYS A 206 -5.19 -4.77 15.17
C LYS A 206 -5.86 -5.25 16.47
N LYS A 207 -5.45 -4.72 17.64
CA LYS A 207 -6.05 -5.06 18.95
C LYS A 207 -7.50 -4.57 19.11
N GLU A 208 -7.81 -3.39 18.60
CA GLU A 208 -9.15 -2.80 18.70
C GLU A 208 -10.12 -3.48 17.74
N MET A 209 -9.65 -3.81 16.53
CA MET A 209 -10.41 -4.64 15.60
C MET A 209 -10.79 -5.98 16.24
N LYS A 210 -9.83 -6.65 16.91
CA LYS A 210 -10.08 -7.89 17.66
C LYS A 210 -11.08 -7.69 18.80
N ALA A 211 -11.02 -6.57 19.53
CA ALA A 211 -11.99 -6.25 20.58
C ALA A 211 -13.42 -6.08 20.02
N ARG A 212 -13.56 -5.71 18.75
CA ARG A 212 -14.84 -5.65 18.02
C ARG A 212 -15.26 -6.97 17.37
N GLY A 213 -14.51 -8.06 17.59
CA GLY A 213 -14.76 -9.36 16.98
C GLY A 213 -14.33 -9.48 15.51
N LEU A 214 -13.51 -8.54 15.02
CA LEU A 214 -12.94 -8.60 13.66
C LEU A 214 -11.54 -9.22 13.69
N ALA A 215 -11.22 -9.96 12.63
CA ALA A 215 -9.87 -10.48 12.42
C ALA A 215 -8.90 -9.35 12.03
N SER A 216 -7.60 -9.63 12.14
CA SER A 216 -6.57 -8.74 11.60
C SER A 216 -6.67 -8.68 10.06
N PRO A 217 -6.48 -7.50 9.42
CA PRO A 217 -6.66 -7.33 7.99
C PRO A 217 -5.40 -7.72 7.21
N ASP A 218 -4.88 -8.93 7.42
CA ASP A 218 -3.52 -9.32 7.03
C ASP A 218 -3.28 -9.25 5.51
N ALA A 219 -4.27 -9.56 4.66
CA ALA A 219 -4.10 -9.44 3.21
C ALA A 219 -4.14 -7.98 2.73
N ALA A 220 -4.91 -7.13 3.39
CA ALA A 220 -4.91 -5.71 3.09
C ALA A 220 -3.64 -5.01 3.62
N ASP A 221 -3.11 -5.43 4.77
CA ASP A 221 -1.82 -4.95 5.29
C ASP A 221 -0.67 -5.41 4.36
N ALA A 222 -0.68 -6.65 3.86
CA ALA A 222 0.26 -7.13 2.83
C ALA A 222 0.15 -6.35 1.51
N LEU A 223 -1.06 -5.93 1.10
CA LEU A 223 -1.23 -5.04 -0.05
C LEU A 223 -0.67 -3.64 0.25
N ALA A 224 -0.95 -3.09 1.42
CA ALA A 224 -0.55 -1.74 1.83
C ALA A 224 0.97 -1.57 1.81
N VAL A 225 1.74 -2.55 2.29
CA VAL A 225 3.22 -2.45 2.28
C VAL A 225 3.81 -2.34 0.87
N THR A 226 3.09 -2.77 -0.18
CA THR A 226 3.53 -2.57 -1.57
C THR A 226 3.56 -1.11 -2.02
N PHE A 227 3.01 -0.19 -1.20
CA PHE A 227 3.02 1.26 -1.42
C PHE A 227 4.04 2.00 -0.53
N ALA A 228 4.81 1.28 0.29
CA ALA A 228 5.79 1.88 1.19
C ALA A 228 6.85 2.73 0.48
N TYR A 229 7.21 2.31 -0.74
CA TYR A 229 8.29 2.88 -1.54
C TYR A 229 7.85 3.11 -2.99
N PRO A 230 8.35 4.18 -3.65
CA PRO A 230 8.14 4.36 -5.08
C PRO A 230 8.85 3.25 -5.85
N VAL A 231 8.16 2.72 -6.87
CA VAL A 231 8.72 1.72 -7.79
C VAL A 231 8.76 2.35 -9.18
N ALA A 232 9.96 2.64 -9.67
CA ALA A 232 10.12 3.22 -11.00
C ALA A 232 9.65 2.24 -12.08
N HIS A 233 8.91 2.75 -13.06
CA HIS A 233 8.67 2.01 -14.29
C HIS A 233 10.01 1.93 -15.03
N ARG A 234 10.51 0.71 -15.25
CA ARG A 234 11.76 0.54 -15.98
C ARG A 234 11.44 0.66 -17.47
N GLU A 235 11.40 1.89 -17.98
CA GLU A 235 11.46 2.10 -19.42
C GLU A 235 12.78 1.51 -19.93
N TYR A 236 12.70 0.60 -20.89
CA TYR A 236 13.87 0.16 -21.62
C TYR A 236 14.46 1.37 -22.35
N ASN A 237 15.62 1.83 -21.89
CA ASN A 237 16.37 2.90 -22.54
C ASN A 237 17.46 2.25 -23.43
N PRO A 238 17.26 2.13 -24.76
CA PRO A 238 18.31 1.68 -25.67
C PRO A 238 19.37 2.77 -25.85
N LYS A 239 20.24 2.97 -24.86
CA LYS A 239 21.46 3.79 -24.96
C LYS A 239 22.55 3.12 -24.13
N ASN A 240 23.72 2.75 -24.61
CA ASN A 240 24.38 2.88 -25.90
C ASN A 240 24.99 1.50 -26.18
N GLU A 241 24.68 0.87 -27.32
CA GLU A 241 25.71 0.03 -27.92
C GLU A 241 26.92 0.94 -28.11
N ARG A 242 27.98 0.71 -27.33
CA ARG A 242 29.27 1.33 -27.62
C ARG A 242 29.57 0.91 -29.05
N ARG A 243 29.39 1.83 -30.00
CA ARG A 243 29.96 1.70 -31.34
C ARG A 243 31.46 1.65 -31.13
N VAL A 244 32.00 0.44 -31.02
CA VAL A 244 33.43 0.19 -31.14
C VAL A 244 33.75 0.47 -32.60
N SER A 245 34.11 1.72 -32.88
CA SER A 245 34.74 2.10 -34.12
C SER A 245 36.06 1.35 -34.21
N TYR A 246 36.09 0.24 -34.93
CA TYR A 246 37.33 -0.33 -35.45
C TYR A 246 37.90 0.67 -36.46
N GLY A 247 38.70 1.62 -35.96
CA GLY A 247 39.53 2.45 -36.80
C GLY A 247 40.63 1.58 -37.41
N ALA A 248 40.44 1.19 -38.67
CA ALA A 248 41.52 0.76 -39.53
C ALA A 248 42.44 1.96 -39.79
N GLY A 249 43.71 1.85 -39.40
CA GLY A 249 44.67 2.92 -39.62
C GLY A 249 45.97 2.67 -38.86
N GLY A 250 46.78 1.75 -39.38
CA GLY A 250 48.11 1.50 -38.84
C GLY A 250 49.02 2.73 -38.97
N VAL A 251 49.79 2.99 -37.93
CA VAL A 251 51.10 3.66 -38.03
C VAL A 251 52.04 2.91 -37.10
N VAL A 252 52.98 2.19 -37.71
CA VAL A 252 54.12 1.55 -37.06
C VAL A 252 55.17 2.64 -36.91
N ASN A 253 55.66 2.90 -35.69
CA ASN A 253 56.92 3.63 -35.51
C ASN A 253 57.87 2.78 -34.66
N SER A 254 58.87 2.25 -35.37
CA SER A 254 60.07 1.59 -34.85
C SER A 254 60.94 2.60 -34.09
N TRP A 255 61.48 2.19 -32.94
CA TRP A 255 62.57 2.88 -32.26
C TRP A 255 63.70 1.86 -32.00
N MET A 256 64.72 1.89 -32.85
CA MET A 256 66.05 1.34 -32.60
C MET A 256 67.08 2.46 -32.79
N GLY A 257 67.83 2.74 -31.73
CA GLY A 257 69.26 3.07 -31.75
C GLY A 257 69.69 4.48 -32.20
N ALA A 258 70.17 5.27 -31.23
CA ALA A 258 71.56 5.76 -31.17
C ALA A 258 71.89 6.16 -29.72
#